data_AF-A0A349JSR2-F1
#
_entry.id   AF-A0A349JSR2-F1
#
_cell.length_a   1.000
_cell.length_b   1.000
_cell.length_c   1.000
_cell.angle_alpha   90.00
_cell.angle_beta   90.00
_cell.angle_gamma   90.00
#
_symmetry.space_group_name_H-M   'P 1'
#
loop_
_entity.id
_entity.type
_entity.pdbx_description
1 polymer ?
#
loop_
_entity_poly.entity_id
_entity_poly.type
_entity_poly.pdbx_seq_one_letter_code
_entity_poly.pdbx_strand_id
1 'polypeptide(L)'
;VPFTIHNDSPIVPPDIMRLVSITVNRKSRSGRVLGPHQRATVMEALNAVTLGAAYQFFEEDTKGSLTVGKQADLVILEMNPLTTDPAELEGIQILETFSRGRSVHKL
;
A
#
# COMPACT_ATOMS: atom_id res chain seq x y z
N VAL A 1 -10.78 13.84 -3.37
CA VAL A 1 -11.70 13.13 -2.46
C VAL A 1 -10.86 12.11 -1.69
N PRO A 2 -10.96 12.02 -0.36
CA PRO A 2 -10.28 10.96 0.40
C PRO A 2 -10.80 9.58 -0.03
N PHE A 3 -9.89 8.62 -0.21
CA PHE A 3 -10.25 7.25 -0.56
C PHE A 3 -9.28 6.26 0.08
N THR A 4 -9.71 5.00 0.15
CA THR A 4 -8.94 3.88 0.67
C THR A 4 -9.04 2.70 -0.28
N ILE A 5 -8.14 1.73 -0.13
CA ILE A 5 -8.15 0.48 -0.88
C ILE A 5 -8.02 -0.70 0.09
N HIS A 6 -8.74 -1.80 -0.19
CA HIS A 6 -8.77 -3.00 0.65
C HIS A 6 -8.76 -4.26 -0.22
N ASN A 7 -8.34 -5.41 0.32
CA ASN A 7 -8.16 -6.66 -0.44
C ASN A 7 -9.31 -7.69 -0.28
N ASP A 8 -10.29 -7.42 0.59
CA ASP A 8 -11.42 -8.33 0.85
C ASP A 8 -11.01 -9.77 1.24
N SER A 9 -9.96 -9.88 2.09
CA SER A 9 -9.53 -11.14 2.68
C SER A 9 -10.63 -11.76 3.54
N PRO A 10 -10.79 -13.09 3.54
CA PRO A 10 -9.89 -14.08 2.93
C PRO A 10 -10.22 -14.48 1.48
N ILE A 11 -11.17 -13.82 0.80
CA ILE A 11 -11.58 -14.20 -0.57
C ILE A 11 -10.44 -14.02 -1.57
N VAL A 12 -9.67 -12.94 -1.42
CA VAL A 12 -8.40 -12.74 -2.14
C VAL A 12 -7.25 -12.77 -1.12
N PRO A 13 -6.16 -13.50 -1.39
CA PRO A 13 -4.99 -13.50 -0.51
C PRO A 13 -4.48 -12.07 -0.24
N PRO A 14 -3.99 -11.79 0.98
CA PRO A 14 -3.58 -10.45 1.33
C PRO A 14 -2.26 -10.05 0.68
N ASP A 15 -2.35 -9.23 -0.37
CA ASP A 15 -1.21 -8.66 -1.07
C ASP A 15 -1.43 -7.15 -1.30
N ILE A 16 -0.73 -6.34 -0.50
CA ILE A 16 -0.88 -4.88 -0.52
C ILE A 16 -0.11 -4.25 -1.70
N MET A 17 1.04 -4.81 -2.09
CA MET A 17 1.80 -4.28 -3.22
C MET A 17 1.05 -4.49 -4.53
N ARG A 18 0.32 -5.61 -4.65
CA ARG A 18 -0.65 -5.81 -5.73
C ARG A 18 -1.76 -4.77 -5.74
N LEU A 19 -2.33 -4.39 -4.59
CA LEU A 19 -3.35 -3.34 -4.55
C LEU A 19 -2.80 -1.97 -4.96
N VAL A 20 -1.59 -1.63 -4.51
CA VAL A 20 -0.89 -0.41 -4.94
C VAL A 20 -0.72 -0.41 -6.45
N SER A 21 -0.21 -1.50 -7.03
CA SER A 21 -0.06 -1.68 -8.48
C SER A 21 -1.39 -1.53 -9.23
N ILE A 22 -2.46 -2.18 -8.78
CA ILE A 22 -3.78 -2.11 -9.42
C ILE A 22 -4.31 -0.67 -9.42
N THR A 23 -4.12 0.06 -8.32
CA THR A 23 -4.62 1.43 -8.15
C THR A 23 -3.89 2.41 -9.07
N VAL A 24 -2.58 2.23 -9.23
CA VAL A 24 -1.73 3.06 -10.11
C VAL A 24 -1.92 2.71 -11.58
N ASN A 25 -1.90 1.42 -11.93
CA ASN A 25 -1.91 0.97 -13.32
C ASN A 25 -3.31 0.91 -13.93
N ARG A 26 -4.31 0.53 -13.11
CA ARG A 26 -5.70 0.27 -13.53
C ARG A 26 -5.81 -0.64 -14.76
N LYS A 27 -4.92 -1.62 -14.87
CA LYS A 27 -4.83 -2.54 -16.02
C LYS A 27 -5.58 -3.84 -15.71
N SER A 28 -6.52 -4.22 -16.56
CA SER A 28 -7.22 -5.51 -16.43
C SER A 28 -6.31 -6.67 -16.83
N ARG A 29 -6.76 -7.90 -16.55
CA ARG A 29 -6.08 -9.14 -16.99
C ARG A 29 -5.88 -9.23 -18.51
N SER A 30 -6.75 -8.58 -19.30
CA SER A 30 -6.64 -8.52 -20.77
C SER A 30 -5.72 -7.39 -21.26
N GLY A 31 -5.08 -6.66 -20.35
CA GLY A 31 -4.23 -5.52 -20.66
C GLY A 31 -4.95 -4.19 -20.89
N ARG A 32 -6.29 -4.16 -20.77
CA ARG A 32 -7.08 -2.93 -20.98
C ARG A 32 -6.93 -2.00 -19.78
N VAL A 33 -6.66 -0.72 -20.03
CA VAL A 33 -6.65 0.31 -18.99
C VAL A 33 -8.08 0.76 -18.70
N LEU A 34 -8.53 0.63 -17.45
CA LEU A 34 -9.85 1.01 -16.99
C LEU A 34 -9.82 2.43 -16.44
N GLY A 35 -10.59 3.35 -17.02
CA GLY A 35 -10.64 4.75 -16.58
C GLY A 35 -9.25 5.39 -16.44
N PRO A 36 -8.53 5.66 -17.55
CA PRO A 36 -7.16 6.18 -17.51
C PRO A 36 -6.97 7.44 -16.65
N HIS A 37 -7.97 8.31 -16.62
CA HIS A 37 -7.97 9.55 -15.83
C HIS A 37 -8.24 9.33 -14.33
N GLN A 38 -8.55 8.10 -13.91
CA GLN A 38 -8.78 7.72 -12.51
C GLN A 38 -7.58 7.01 -11.89
N ARG A 39 -6.45 6.94 -12.59
CA ARG A 39 -5.20 6.41 -12.03
C ARG A 39 -4.75 7.28 -10.87
N ALA A 40 -4.43 6.65 -9.76
CA ALA A 40 -3.77 7.34 -8.66
C ALA A 40 -2.26 7.42 -8.93
N THR A 41 -1.62 8.45 -8.41
CA THR A 41 -0.18 8.46 -8.21
C THR A 41 0.23 7.37 -7.22
N VAL A 42 1.51 6.96 -7.24
CA VAL A 42 2.03 6.00 -6.26
C VAL A 42 1.84 6.52 -4.83
N MET A 43 2.07 7.81 -4.60
CA MET A 43 1.90 8.42 -3.28
C MET A 43 0.44 8.38 -2.80
N GLU A 44 -0.53 8.65 -3.68
CA GLU A 44 -1.95 8.52 -3.35
C GLU A 44 -2.32 7.07 -3.02
N ALA A 45 -1.79 6.09 -3.76
CA ALA A 45 -2.03 4.67 -3.48
C ALA A 45 -1.42 4.22 -2.15
N LEU A 46 -0.19 4.64 -1.83
CA LEU A 46 0.45 4.39 -0.54
C LEU A 46 -0.33 5.04 0.61
N ASN A 47 -0.78 6.28 0.44
CA ASN A 47 -1.63 6.95 1.42
C ASN A 47 -2.94 6.19 1.63
N ALA A 48 -3.58 5.71 0.55
CA ALA A 48 -4.85 4.99 0.62
C ALA A 48 -4.79 3.66 1.41
N VAL A 49 -3.62 3.00 1.48
CA VAL A 49 -3.39 1.78 2.30
C VAL A 49 -2.81 2.06 3.68
N THR A 50 -2.36 3.28 3.95
CA THR A 50 -1.71 3.65 5.22
C THR A 50 -2.53 4.71 5.97
N LEU A 51 -2.15 5.98 5.89
CA LEU A 51 -2.74 7.07 6.64
C LEU A 51 -4.22 7.29 6.27
N GLY A 52 -4.57 7.16 5.00
CA GLY A 52 -5.95 7.27 4.53
C GLY A 52 -6.86 6.20 5.13
N ALA A 53 -6.35 4.97 5.28
CA ALA A 53 -7.06 3.89 5.96
C ALA A 53 -7.19 4.18 7.46
N ALA A 54 -6.11 4.56 8.14
CA ALA A 54 -6.16 4.92 9.56
C ALA A 54 -7.16 6.06 9.84
N TYR A 55 -7.19 7.09 8.98
CA TYR A 55 -8.14 8.20 9.06
C TYR A 55 -9.60 7.75 8.97
N GLN A 56 -9.93 6.82 8.08
CA GLN A 56 -11.30 6.31 7.96
C GLN A 56 -11.78 5.57 9.22
N PHE A 57 -10.86 5.05 10.02
CA PHE A 57 -11.15 4.37 11.28
C PHE A 57 -10.99 5.28 12.51
N PHE A 58 -10.68 6.58 12.33
CA PHE A 58 -10.35 7.52 13.41
C PHE A 58 -9.13 7.08 14.24
N GLU A 59 -8.16 6.42 13.60
CA GLU A 59 -6.96 5.88 14.24
C GLU A 59 -5.68 6.61 13.79
N GLU A 60 -5.81 7.69 13.01
CA GLU A 60 -4.70 8.45 12.45
C GLU A 60 -3.76 9.01 13.52
N ASP A 61 -4.23 9.27 14.74
CA ASP A 61 -3.36 9.75 15.83
C ASP A 61 -2.44 8.65 16.38
N THR A 62 -2.75 7.39 16.12
CA THR A 62 -2.02 6.24 16.69
C THR A 62 -1.26 5.43 15.66
N LYS A 63 -1.67 5.42 14.39
CA LYS A 63 -1.05 4.61 13.31
C LYS A 63 -1.21 5.24 11.92
N GLY A 64 -0.71 4.54 10.90
CA GLY A 64 -0.86 4.91 9.49
C GLY A 64 0.22 5.84 8.94
N SER A 65 1.13 6.38 9.77
CA SER A 65 2.30 7.13 9.31
C SER A 65 3.52 6.89 10.19
N LEU A 66 4.71 7.10 9.64
CA LEU A 66 5.96 7.10 10.40
C LEU A 66 6.15 8.47 11.05
N THR A 67 5.65 8.62 12.27
CA THR A 67 5.70 9.87 13.04
C THR A 67 5.93 9.56 14.52
N VAL A 68 6.76 10.35 15.19
CA VAL A 68 7.08 10.15 16.62
C VAL A 68 5.79 10.09 17.45
N GLY A 69 5.70 9.09 18.33
CA GLY A 69 4.53 8.86 19.19
C GLY A 69 3.53 7.83 18.67
N LYS A 70 3.57 7.48 17.36
CA LYS A 70 2.71 6.44 16.79
C LYS A 70 3.25 5.03 17.00
N GLN A 71 2.39 4.03 16.81
CA GLN A 71 2.78 2.63 16.83
C GLN A 71 3.87 2.35 15.79
N ALA A 72 4.92 1.64 16.20
CA ALA A 72 6.04 1.27 15.35
C ALA A 72 5.70 0.04 14.47
N ASP A 73 4.69 0.20 13.63
CA ASP A 73 4.30 -0.76 12.58
C ASP A 73 4.83 -0.24 11.24
N LEU A 74 5.76 -0.98 10.64
CA LEU A 74 6.40 -0.57 9.38
C LEU A 74 6.91 -1.77 8.60
N VAL A 75 7.16 -1.55 7.31
CA VAL A 75 7.79 -2.52 6.42
C VAL A 75 9.02 -1.92 5.77
N ILE A 76 10.00 -2.76 5.48
CA ILE A 76 11.15 -2.41 4.63
C ILE A 76 10.87 -2.98 3.24
N LEU A 77 10.81 -2.10 2.24
CA LEU A 77 10.63 -2.49 0.85
C LEU A 77 11.99 -2.65 0.16
N GLU A 78 12.09 -3.61 -0.76
CA GLU A 78 13.29 -3.87 -1.57
C GLU A 78 13.67 -2.69 -2.46
N MET A 79 12.66 -1.99 -3.00
CA MET A 79 12.83 -0.88 -3.92
C MET A 79 11.99 0.31 -3.48
N ASN A 80 12.39 1.51 -3.90
CA ASN A 80 11.61 2.73 -3.69
C ASN A 80 10.43 2.80 -4.67
N PRO A 81 9.17 2.62 -4.22
CA PRO A 81 8.02 2.58 -5.11
C PRO A 81 7.78 3.91 -5.84
N LEU A 82 8.29 5.04 -5.33
CA LEU A 82 8.13 6.35 -5.97
C LEU A 82 8.97 6.52 -7.24
N THR A 83 10.00 5.68 -7.41
CA THR A 83 10.92 5.72 -8.56
C THR A 83 10.92 4.44 -9.39
N THR A 84 10.33 3.36 -8.88
CA THR A 84 10.12 2.11 -9.63
C THR A 84 9.12 2.32 -10.76
N ASP A 85 9.32 1.65 -11.90
CA ASP A 85 8.33 1.62 -12.98
C ASP A 85 6.98 1.15 -12.41
N PRO A 86 5.87 1.89 -12.65
CA PRO A 86 4.54 1.45 -12.24
C PRO A 86 4.21 0.00 -12.56
N ALA A 87 4.69 -0.55 -13.68
CA ALA A 87 4.47 -1.94 -14.09
C ALA A 87 5.12 -2.97 -13.14
N GLU A 88 6.18 -2.60 -12.43
CA GLU A 88 6.96 -3.46 -11.55
C GLU A 88 6.58 -3.34 -10.06
N LEU A 89 5.64 -2.44 -9.72
CA LEU A 89 5.25 -2.16 -8.34
C LEU A 89 4.76 -3.39 -7.57
N GLU A 90 4.01 -4.29 -8.23
CA GLU A 90 3.51 -5.53 -7.61
C GLU A 90 4.65 -6.47 -7.20
N GLY A 91 5.78 -6.42 -7.90
CA GLY A 91 6.93 -7.28 -7.66
C GLY A 91 7.86 -6.83 -6.54
N ILE A 92 7.70 -5.60 -6.02
CA ILE A 92 8.55 -5.07 -4.94
C ILE A 92 8.39 -5.94 -3.69
N GLN A 93 9.48 -6.59 -3.27
CA GLN A 93 9.45 -7.46 -2.10
C GLN A 93 9.39 -6.66 -0.80
N ILE A 94 8.69 -7.21 0.19
CA ILE A 94 8.78 -6.77 1.59
C ILE A 94 9.91 -7.55 2.24
N LEU A 95 11.03 -6.89 2.52
CA LEU A 95 12.23 -7.51 3.10
C LEU A 95 12.06 -7.81 4.58
N GLU A 96 11.35 -6.94 5.31
CA GLU A 96 11.14 -7.09 6.75
C GLU A 96 9.84 -6.42 7.16
N THR A 97 9.11 -7.02 8.09
CA THR A 97 7.90 -6.45 8.70
C THR A 97 8.08 -6.32 10.20
N PHE A 98 7.75 -5.14 10.71
CA PHE A 98 7.76 -4.83 12.13
C PHE A 98 6.32 -4.65 12.62
N SER A 99 6.01 -5.26 13.76
CA SER A 99 4.79 -4.97 14.52
C SER A 99 5.15 -4.51 15.92
N ARG A 100 4.67 -3.32 16.32
CA ARG A 100 4.93 -2.67 17.61
C ARG A 100 6.42 -2.68 17.97
N GLY A 101 7.26 -2.33 16.99
CA GLY A 101 8.71 -2.22 17.14
C GLY A 101 9.46 -3.55 17.17
N ARG A 102 8.79 -4.70 16.92
CA ARG A 102 9.43 -6.02 16.85
C ARG A 102 9.40 -6.55 15.42
N SER A 103 10.52 -7.06 14.94
CA SER A 103 10.56 -7.81 13.68
C SER A 103 9.74 -9.09 13.82
N VAL A 104 8.75 -9.28 12.95
CA VAL A 104 7.83 -10.43 12.95
C VAL A 104 7.94 -11.27 11.69
N HIS A 105 8.53 -10.72 10.63
CA HIS A 105 8.82 -11.42 9.39
C HIS A 105 10.06 -10.82 8.75
N LYS A 106 10.90 -11.67 8.17
CA LYS A 106 12.10 -11.30 7.43
C LYS A 106 12.28 -12.30 6.29
N LEU A 107 12.45 -11.79 5.08
CA LEU A 107 12.69 -12.59 3.87
C LEU A 107 14.13 -13.12 3.83
#